data_AF-A0A7Y4RGX7-F1
#
_entry.id   AF-A0A7Y4RGX7-F1
#
_cell.length_a   1.000
_cell.length_b   1.000
_cell.length_c   1.000
_cell.angle_alpha   90.00
_cell.angle_beta   90.00
_cell.angle_gamma   90.00
#
_symmetry.space_group_name_H-M   'P 1'
#
loop_
_entity.id
_entity.type
_entity.pdbx_description
1 polymer ?
#
loop_
_entity_poly.entity_id
_entity_poly.type
_entity_poly.pdbx_seq_one_letter_code
_entity_poly.pdbx_strand_id
1 'polypeptide(L)'
;MENSISSQTDALLALLVQQVDANKAELIGYYQQALRETLFTNRAEVRPNILKDIAVDEAGAFFNFLSQPEFSGVERGSQLYQIGLDLQAVLHLGHATRRFFLLNLECDQIAPMLETVHAYQNSLMQGFMQNLEKNHLIELEYIRNSPKRGSD
;
A
#
# COMPACT_ATOMS: atom_id res chain seq x y z
N MET A 1 -22.51 -23.85 9.53
CA MET A 1 -21.04 -23.65 9.53
C MET A 1 -20.64 -22.21 9.20
N GLU A 2 -21.47 -21.42 8.49
CA GLU A 2 -21.15 -20.01 8.13
C GLU A 2 -21.00 -19.06 9.35
N ASN A 3 -21.80 -19.22 10.41
CA ASN A 3 -21.72 -18.35 11.59
C ASN A 3 -20.41 -18.46 12.39
N SER A 4 -19.69 -19.58 12.30
CA SER A 4 -18.44 -19.79 13.03
C SER A 4 -17.24 -19.21 12.31
N ILE A 5 -17.31 -19.07 10.98
CA ILE A 5 -16.25 -18.51 10.15
C ILE A 5 -16.32 -16.97 10.21
N SER A 6 -17.53 -16.41 10.13
CA SER A 6 -17.73 -14.95 10.29
C SER A 6 -17.21 -14.46 11.63
N SER A 7 -17.54 -15.14 12.74
CA SER A 7 -17.12 -14.71 14.08
C SER A 7 -15.61 -14.82 14.34
N GLN A 8 -14.92 -15.76 13.71
CA GLN A 8 -13.47 -15.88 13.79
C GLN A 8 -12.77 -14.79 12.98
N THR A 9 -13.29 -14.46 11.79
CA THR A 9 -12.79 -13.36 10.97
C THR A 9 -12.96 -12.02 11.70
N ASP A 10 -14.12 -11.78 12.32
CA ASP A 10 -14.39 -10.54 13.07
C ASP A 10 -13.44 -10.40 14.28
N ALA A 11 -13.17 -11.50 14.99
CA ALA A 11 -12.24 -11.52 16.11
C ALA A 11 -10.79 -11.27 15.67
N LEU A 12 -10.38 -11.83 14.53
CA LEU A 12 -9.07 -11.57 13.94
C LEU A 12 -8.94 -10.10 13.56
N LEU A 13 -9.91 -9.53 12.85
CA LEU A 13 -9.87 -8.13 12.43
C LEU A 13 -9.78 -7.20 13.65
N ALA A 14 -10.56 -7.46 14.70
CA ALA A 14 -10.48 -6.70 15.95
C ALA A 14 -9.08 -6.78 16.58
N LEU A 15 -8.45 -7.96 16.59
CA LEU A 15 -7.08 -8.14 17.05
C LEU A 15 -6.08 -7.33 16.21
N LEU A 16 -6.18 -7.39 14.88
CA LEU A 16 -5.28 -6.66 13.98
C LEU A 16 -5.42 -5.14 14.14
N VAL A 17 -6.66 -4.65 14.26
CA VAL A 17 -6.96 -3.23 14.56
C VAL A 17 -6.31 -2.82 15.88
N GLN A 18 -6.48 -3.62 16.94
CA GLN A 18 -5.87 -3.34 18.24
C GLN A 18 -4.33 -3.29 18.16
N GLN A 19 -3.70 -4.21 17.42
CA GLN A 19 -2.26 -4.22 17.25
C GLN A 19 -1.75 -2.98 16.51
N VAL A 20 -2.44 -2.57 15.44
CA VAL A 20 -2.09 -1.37 14.69
C VAL A 20 -2.29 -0.11 15.52
N ASP A 21 -3.35 -0.03 16.33
CA ASP A 21 -3.60 1.13 17.20
C ASP A 21 -2.55 1.24 18.31
N ALA A 22 -2.26 0.14 19.01
CA ALA A 22 -1.29 0.09 20.09
C ALA A 22 0.14 0.40 19.63
N ASN A 23 0.51 -0.07 18.42
CA ASN A 23 1.87 0.05 17.89
C ASN A 23 1.96 0.94 16.65
N LYS A 24 1.04 1.91 16.52
CA LYS A 24 0.92 2.77 15.33
C LYS A 24 2.23 3.48 14.97
N ALA A 25 2.94 4.00 15.96
CA ALA A 25 4.22 4.69 15.77
C ALA A 25 5.30 3.76 15.19
N GLU A 26 5.29 2.48 15.58
CA GLU A 26 6.23 1.48 15.07
C GLU A 26 5.91 1.13 13.61
N LEU A 27 4.64 0.91 13.28
CA LEU A 27 4.21 0.68 11.89
C LEU A 27 4.61 1.85 10.98
N ILE A 28 4.39 3.08 11.42
CA ILE A 28 4.83 4.29 10.70
C ILE A 28 6.35 4.28 10.53
N GLY A 29 7.12 3.89 11.54
CA GLY A 29 8.57 3.75 11.46
C GLY A 29 9.00 2.74 10.40
N TYR A 30 8.35 1.58 10.33
CA TYR A 30 8.62 0.58 9.29
C TYR A 30 8.31 1.10 7.89
N TYR A 31 7.20 1.81 7.71
CA TYR A 31 6.87 2.43 6.43
C TYR A 31 7.86 3.53 6.03
N GLN A 32 8.27 4.38 6.96
CA GLN A 32 9.29 5.40 6.68
C GLN A 32 10.61 4.77 6.24
N GLN A 33 11.02 3.68 6.89
CA GLN A 33 12.23 2.97 6.53
C GLN A 33 12.11 2.35 5.12
N ALA A 34 11.00 1.66 4.85
CA ALA A 34 10.71 1.08 3.54
C ALA A 34 10.75 2.14 2.41
N LEU A 35 10.16 3.31 2.63
CA LEU A 35 10.14 4.41 1.65
C LEU A 35 11.51 5.06 1.46
N ARG A 36 12.35 5.11 2.50
CA ARG A 36 13.72 5.63 2.39
C ARG A 36 14.61 4.72 1.55
N GLU A 37 14.42 3.41 1.66
CA GLU A 37 15.19 2.41 0.90
C GLU A 37 14.92 2.47 -0.61
N THR A 38 13.75 2.99 -1.02
CA THR A 38 13.37 3.15 -2.43
C THR A 38 13.37 4.61 -2.89
N LEU A 39 13.93 5.53 -2.09
CA LEU A 39 13.90 6.96 -2.37
C LEU A 39 14.52 7.31 -3.74
N PHE A 40 15.59 6.62 -4.13
CA PHE A 40 16.31 6.88 -5.38
C PHE A 40 15.65 6.27 -6.63
N THR A 41 14.67 5.39 -6.45
CA THR A 41 13.95 4.73 -7.54
C THR A 41 12.58 5.39 -7.78
N ASN A 42 12.05 6.11 -6.78
CA ASN A 42 10.85 6.93 -6.91
C ASN A 42 11.02 8.06 -7.93
N ARG A 43 9.90 8.63 -8.40
CA ARG A 43 9.95 9.79 -9.30
C ARG A 43 10.61 10.98 -8.61
N ALA A 44 11.25 11.84 -9.41
CA ALA A 44 12.06 12.97 -8.92
C ALA A 44 11.28 13.95 -8.02
N GLU A 45 9.94 13.95 -8.09
CA GLU A 45 9.08 14.77 -7.26
C GLU A 45 8.96 14.28 -5.81
N VAL A 46 9.31 13.02 -5.52
CA VAL A 46 9.25 12.45 -4.17
C VAL A 46 10.45 12.93 -3.34
N ARG A 47 10.22 13.95 -2.50
CA ARG A 47 11.25 14.52 -1.62
C ARG A 47 11.36 13.75 -0.29
N PRO A 48 12.56 13.67 0.32
CA PRO A 48 12.73 13.02 1.64
C PRO A 48 11.76 13.52 2.72
N ASN A 49 11.42 14.81 2.68
CA ASN A 49 10.57 15.45 3.68
C ASN A 49 9.11 14.99 3.63
N ILE A 50 8.61 14.52 2.47
CA ILE A 50 7.22 14.06 2.34
C ILE A 50 7.05 12.58 2.72
N LEU A 51 8.14 11.81 2.85
CA LEU A 51 8.07 10.38 3.17
C LEU A 51 7.41 10.12 4.53
N LYS A 52 7.60 11.04 5.48
CA LYS A 52 6.95 10.97 6.79
C LYS A 52 5.43 11.01 6.66
N ASP A 53 4.93 11.93 5.87
CA ASP A 53 3.49 12.13 5.68
C ASP A 53 2.90 10.94 4.91
N ILE A 54 3.59 10.46 3.87
CA ILE A 54 3.20 9.25 3.12
C ILE A 54 3.08 8.04 4.05
N ALA A 55 4.05 7.84 4.96
CA ALA A 55 4.02 6.73 5.91
C ALA A 55 2.89 6.84 6.94
N VAL A 56 2.60 8.06 7.42
CA VAL A 56 1.46 8.33 8.32
C VAL A 56 0.15 8.02 7.62
N ASP A 57 -0.01 8.52 6.40
CA ASP A 57 -1.21 8.32 5.59
C ASP A 57 -1.40 6.84 5.25
N GLU A 58 -0.32 6.11 4.97
CA GLU A 58 -0.38 4.68 4.68
C GLU A 58 -0.80 3.86 5.91
N ALA A 59 -0.25 4.18 7.08
CA ALA A 59 -0.69 3.56 8.33
C ALA A 59 -2.18 3.85 8.62
N GLY A 60 -2.64 5.06 8.32
CA GLY A 60 -4.06 5.44 8.42
C GLY A 60 -4.95 4.68 7.44
N ALA A 61 -4.54 4.58 6.18
CA ALA A 61 -5.29 3.87 5.14
C ALA A 61 -5.40 2.36 5.46
N PHE A 62 -4.31 1.76 5.93
CA PHE A 62 -4.31 0.36 6.33
C PHE A 62 -5.17 0.12 7.58
N PHE A 63 -5.11 1.00 8.58
CA PHE A 63 -5.98 0.94 9.75
C PHE A 63 -7.47 1.02 9.36
N ASN A 64 -7.82 1.92 8.43
CA ASN A 64 -9.19 2.05 7.94
C ASN A 64 -9.65 0.79 7.20
N PHE A 65 -8.79 0.19 6.37
CA PHE A 65 -9.07 -1.08 5.71
C PHE A 65 -9.40 -2.19 6.72
N LEU A 66 -8.63 -2.30 7.81
CA LEU A 66 -8.89 -3.31 8.85
C LEU A 66 -10.17 -3.03 9.65
N SER A 67 -10.50 -1.76 9.84
CA SER A 67 -11.63 -1.33 10.68
C SER A 67 -12.97 -1.31 9.93
N GLN A 68 -12.93 -1.18 8.60
CA GLN A 68 -14.11 -0.94 7.76
C GLN A 68 -14.04 -1.86 6.53
N PRO A 69 -14.77 -2.99 6.52
CA PRO A 69 -14.71 -3.99 5.44
C PRO A 69 -15.03 -3.45 4.04
N GLU A 70 -15.74 -2.33 3.96
CA GLU A 70 -16.09 -1.64 2.72
C GLU A 70 -14.94 -0.81 2.12
N PHE A 71 -13.91 -0.48 2.92
CA PHE A 71 -12.77 0.26 2.43
C PHE A 71 -11.81 -0.68 1.68
N SER A 72 -11.59 -0.39 0.41
CA SER A 72 -10.60 -1.09 -0.41
C SER A 72 -9.29 -0.31 -0.46
N GLY A 73 -8.18 -0.99 -0.76
CA GLY A 73 -6.89 -0.37 -1.02
C GLY A 73 -6.80 0.34 -2.38
N VAL A 74 -7.78 0.18 -3.28
CA VAL A 74 -7.72 0.66 -4.68
C VAL A 74 -7.49 2.16 -4.78
N GLU A 75 -8.27 2.96 -4.04
CA GLU A 75 -8.12 4.41 -4.06
C GLU A 75 -6.75 4.83 -3.51
N ARG A 76 -6.31 4.18 -2.44
CA ARG A 76 -4.98 4.43 -1.87
C ARG A 76 -3.87 4.12 -2.86
N GLY A 77 -3.94 2.97 -3.54
CA GLY A 77 -2.99 2.60 -4.60
C GLY A 77 -2.89 3.64 -5.71
N SER A 78 -4.04 4.20 -6.11
CA SER A 78 -4.11 5.29 -7.08
C SER A 78 -3.40 6.55 -6.58
N GLN A 79 -3.63 6.93 -5.32
CA GLN A 79 -2.99 8.08 -4.69
C GLN A 79 -1.47 7.91 -4.60
N LEU A 80 -0.97 6.72 -4.21
CA LEU A 80 0.46 6.45 -4.11
C LEU A 80 1.18 6.61 -5.46
N TYR A 81 0.55 6.17 -6.55
CA TYR A 81 1.05 6.41 -7.90
C TYR A 81 1.08 7.91 -8.26
N GLN A 82 0.02 8.64 -7.92
CA GLN A 82 -0.08 10.09 -8.19
C GLN A 82 0.95 10.91 -7.38
N ILE A 83 1.27 10.47 -6.16
CA ILE A 83 2.33 11.04 -5.32
C ILE A 83 3.72 10.81 -5.95
N GLY A 84 3.85 9.83 -6.86
CA GLY A 84 5.08 9.55 -7.60
C GLY A 84 5.91 8.42 -6.99
N LEU A 85 5.33 7.61 -6.10
CA LEU A 85 5.99 6.37 -5.68
C LEU A 85 6.13 5.42 -6.87
N ASP A 86 7.24 4.71 -6.90
CA ASP A 86 7.41 3.60 -7.84
C ASP A 86 6.77 2.31 -7.31
N LEU A 87 6.77 1.27 -8.14
CA LEU A 87 6.23 -0.03 -7.77
C LEU A 87 7.03 -0.68 -6.61
N GLN A 88 8.34 -0.46 -6.55
CA GLN A 88 9.22 -1.09 -5.57
C GLN A 88 8.93 -0.56 -4.15
N ALA A 89 8.69 0.74 -4.00
CA ALA A 89 8.27 1.40 -2.78
C ALA A 89 7.00 0.78 -2.24
N VAL A 90 6.02 0.53 -3.12
CA VAL A 90 4.74 -0.05 -2.72
C VAL A 90 4.87 -1.52 -2.31
N LEU A 91 5.71 -2.29 -3.00
CA LEU A 91 6.04 -3.66 -2.57
C LEU A 91 6.77 -3.68 -1.22
N HIS A 92 7.67 -2.72 -0.99
CA HIS A 92 8.38 -2.58 0.29
C HIS A 92 7.43 -2.19 1.44
N LEU A 93 6.43 -1.34 1.20
CA LEU A 93 5.37 -1.05 2.18
C LEU A 93 4.65 -2.34 2.60
N GLY A 94 4.33 -3.20 1.62
CA GLY A 94 3.78 -4.52 1.90
C GLY A 94 4.64 -5.44 2.75
N HIS A 95 5.93 -5.45 2.45
CA HIS A 95 6.89 -6.21 3.24
C HIS A 95 6.95 -5.68 4.68
N ALA A 96 6.96 -4.34 4.85
CA ALA A 96 6.91 -3.68 6.14
C ALA A 96 5.64 -4.03 6.95
N THR A 97 4.47 -4.06 6.32
CA THR A 97 3.21 -4.47 6.99
C THR A 97 3.29 -5.90 7.52
N ARG A 98 3.77 -6.84 6.70
CA ARG A 98 3.92 -8.25 7.11
C ARG A 98 4.92 -8.39 8.26
N ARG A 99 6.07 -7.71 8.14
CA ARG A 99 7.12 -7.72 9.17
C ARG A 99 6.60 -7.17 10.50
N PHE A 100 5.83 -6.09 10.46
CA PHE A 100 5.20 -5.50 11.65
C PHE A 100 4.35 -6.53 12.41
N PHE A 101 3.47 -7.25 11.72
CA PHE A 101 2.62 -8.25 12.39
C PHE A 101 3.37 -9.51 12.83
N LEU A 102 4.34 -9.97 12.05
CA LEU A 102 5.15 -11.14 12.41
C LEU A 102 5.94 -10.93 13.72
N LEU A 103 6.22 -9.68 14.09
CA LEU A 103 6.89 -9.33 15.34
C LEU A 103 5.94 -9.16 16.51
N ASN A 104 4.64 -9.02 16.26
CA ASN A 104 3.64 -8.61 17.25
C ASN A 104 2.48 -9.62 17.43
N LEU A 105 2.48 -10.74 16.70
CA LEU A 105 1.42 -11.76 16.75
C LEU A 105 1.94 -13.15 17.13
N GLU A 106 1.05 -13.91 17.76
CA GLU A 106 1.23 -15.33 18.06
C GLU A 106 1.07 -16.22 16.83
N CYS A 107 1.66 -17.42 16.89
CA CYS A 107 1.84 -18.32 15.74
C CYS A 107 0.53 -18.79 15.09
N ASP A 108 -0.54 -18.93 15.87
CA ASP A 108 -1.87 -19.38 15.42
C ASP A 108 -2.61 -18.34 14.57
N GLN A 109 -2.26 -17.05 14.70
CA GLN A 109 -2.89 -15.95 13.97
C GLN A 109 -2.11 -15.53 12.70
N ILE A 110 -0.92 -16.11 12.46
CA ILE A 110 -0.04 -15.70 11.36
C ILE A 110 -0.68 -15.92 10.00
N ALA A 111 -1.19 -17.12 9.72
CA ALA A 111 -1.74 -17.42 8.40
C ALA A 111 -2.98 -16.57 8.07
N PRO A 112 -3.99 -16.46 8.95
CA PRO A 112 -5.12 -15.56 8.71
C PRO A 112 -4.72 -14.09 8.57
N MET A 113 -3.77 -13.61 9.39
CA MET A 113 -3.23 -12.25 9.26
C MET A 113 -2.59 -12.01 7.89
N LEU A 114 -1.78 -12.96 7.41
CA LEU A 114 -1.12 -12.83 6.11
C LEU A 114 -2.14 -12.74 4.98
N GLU A 115 -3.24 -13.48 5.03
CA GLU A 115 -4.34 -13.38 4.06
C GLU A 115 -5.00 -11.99 4.11
N THR A 116 -5.26 -11.43 5.30
CA THR A 116 -5.81 -10.07 5.44
C THR A 116 -4.86 -9.01 4.86
N VAL A 117 -3.57 -9.08 5.20
CA VAL A 117 -2.55 -8.16 4.66
C VAL A 117 -2.42 -8.33 3.14
N HIS A 118 -2.51 -9.57 2.64
CA HIS A 118 -2.47 -9.87 1.21
C HIS A 118 -3.68 -9.28 0.46
N ALA A 119 -4.88 -9.36 1.04
CA ALA A 119 -6.08 -8.75 0.47
C ALA A 119 -5.93 -7.23 0.31
N TYR A 120 -5.42 -6.55 1.34
CA TYR A 120 -5.12 -5.12 1.26
C TYR A 120 -4.10 -4.81 0.16
N GLN A 121 -2.98 -5.54 0.18
CA GLN A 121 -1.89 -5.41 -0.80
C GLN A 121 -2.38 -5.56 -2.24
N ASN A 122 -3.20 -6.57 -2.53
CA ASN A 122 -3.72 -6.80 -3.88
C ASN A 122 -4.63 -5.65 -4.32
N SER A 123 -5.53 -5.22 -3.43
CA SER A 123 -6.42 -4.10 -3.72
C SER A 123 -5.64 -2.80 -3.98
N LEU A 124 -4.60 -2.55 -3.18
CA LEU A 124 -3.71 -1.42 -3.36
C LEU A 124 -2.92 -1.52 -4.67
N MET A 125 -2.44 -2.71 -5.04
CA MET A 125 -1.74 -2.90 -6.31
C MET A 125 -2.63 -2.76 -7.53
N GLN A 126 -3.88 -3.18 -7.43
CA GLN A 126 -4.85 -2.97 -8.50
C GLN A 126 -5.01 -1.48 -8.82
N GLY A 127 -5.22 -0.63 -7.81
CA GLY A 127 -5.38 0.82 -8.01
C GLY A 127 -4.12 1.50 -8.55
N PHE A 128 -2.95 1.08 -8.06
CA PHE A 128 -1.66 1.58 -8.56
C PHE A 128 -1.47 1.26 -10.05
N MET A 129 -1.69 -0.01 -10.44
CA MET A 129 -1.49 -0.46 -11.81
C MET A 129 -2.49 0.16 -12.79
N GLN A 130 -3.74 0.38 -12.39
CA GLN A 130 -4.74 1.07 -13.22
C GLN A 130 -4.27 2.49 -13.62
N ASN A 131 -3.62 3.23 -12.72
CA ASN A 131 -3.08 4.55 -13.06
C ASN A 131 -1.80 4.47 -13.88
N LEU A 132 -0.95 3.47 -13.62
CA LEU A 132 0.25 3.21 -14.41
C LEU A 132 -0.11 2.92 -15.87
N GLU A 133 -1.05 2.02 -16.12
CA GLU A 133 -1.54 1.68 -17.46
C GLU A 133 -2.17 2.88 -18.16
N LYS A 134 -3.03 3.62 -17.46
CA LYS A 134 -3.68 4.82 -18.01
C LYS A 134 -2.66 5.86 -18.47
N ASN A 135 -1.65 6.14 -17.65
CA ASN A 135 -0.62 7.12 -18.01
C ASN A 135 0.31 6.62 -19.11
N HIS A 136 0.63 5.32 -19.12
CA HIS A 136 1.40 4.75 -20.22
C HIS A 136 0.67 4.89 -21.56
N LEU A 137 -0.65 4.66 -21.58
CA LEU A 137 -1.47 4.88 -22.78
C LEU A 137 -1.47 6.35 -23.24
N ILE A 138 -1.61 7.30 -22.30
CA ILE A 138 -1.55 8.74 -22.60
C ILE A 138 -0.18 9.11 -23.20
N GLU A 139 0.90 8.57 -22.64
CA GLU A 139 2.26 8.81 -23.15
C GLU A 139 2.44 8.25 -24.57
N LEU A 140 1.93 7.03 -24.83
CA LEU A 140 1.96 6.43 -26.17
C LEU A 140 1.14 7.23 -27.19
N GLU A 141 -0.02 7.76 -26.80
CA GLU A 141 -0.83 8.63 -27.65
C GLU A 141 -0.12 9.95 -27.94
N TYR A 142 0.53 10.55 -26.94
CA TYR A 142 1.33 11.75 -27.12
C TYR A 142 2.48 11.51 -28.11
N ILE A 143 3.23 10.41 -27.97
CA ILE A 143 4.31 10.05 -28.89
C ILE A 143 3.77 9.85 -30.30
N ARG A 144 2.64 9.13 -30.46
CA ARG A 144 2.01 8.88 -31.76
C ARG A 144 1.55 10.16 -32.46
N ASN A 145 1.05 11.13 -31.70
CA ASN A 145 0.49 12.38 -32.22
C ASN A 145 1.50 13.53 -32.24
N SER A 146 2.72 13.32 -31.75
CA SER A 146 3.77 14.33 -31.77
C SER A 146 4.26 14.55 -33.21
N PRO A 147 4.30 15.80 -33.70
CA PRO A 147 4.80 16.08 -35.04
C PRO A 147 6.25 15.65 -35.14
N LYS A 148 6.58 14.79 -36.12
CA LYS A 148 7.97 14.44 -36.44
C LYS A 148 8.72 15.72 -36.81
N ARG A 149 9.52 16.26 -35.89
CA ARG A 149 10.50 17.29 -36.22
C ARG A 149 11.67 16.61 -36.93
N GLY A 150 11.84 16.91 -38.21
CA GLY A 150 13.06 16.62 -38.96
C GLY A 150 13.00 15.39 -39.86
N SER A 151 12.63 15.61 -41.12
CA SER A 151 13.14 14.84 -42.26
C SER A 151 13.27 15.85 -43.40
N ASP A 152 14.19 16.80 -43.20
CA ASP A 152 14.85 17.53 -44.29
C ASP A 152 16.15 16.78 -44.63
#